data_AF-A0A0F8XM69-F1
#
_entry.id   AF-A0A0F8XM69-F1
#
_cell.length_a   1.000
_cell.length_b   1.000
_cell.length_c   1.000
_cell.angle_alpha   90.00
_cell.angle_beta   90.00
_cell.angle_gamma   90.00
#
_symmetry.space_group_name_H-M   'P 1'
#
loop_
_entity.id
_entity.type
_entity.pdbx_description
1 polymer ?
#
loop_
_entity_poly.entity_id
_entity_poly.type
_entity_poly.pdbx_seq_one_letter_code
_entity_poly.pdbx_strand_id
1 'polypeptide(L)'
;MVIVESNNQFDAFLSEFSVSDSIIVPIFTDNSLHSLNNKLSLLYIHTLHPEKDFILPFDHSEALNLDIQLLSKLKESERIKYTLRKKELSHTVPLKNVIDITLIHYLQNNSDLEIGSSDIIKFFQHKYY
;
A
#
# COMPACT_ATOMS: atom_id res chain seq x y z
N MET A 1 2.88 -2.10 -13.98
CA MET A 1 2.15 -2.81 -12.91
C MET A 1 2.49 -4.29 -12.92
N VAL A 2 2.90 -4.83 -11.78
CA VAL A 2 3.25 -6.24 -11.55
C VAL A 2 2.41 -6.78 -10.40
N ILE A 3 1.74 -7.92 -10.58
CA ILE A 3 1.06 -8.62 -9.49
C ILE A 3 2.04 -9.65 -8.92
N VAL A 4 2.23 -9.63 -7.60
CA VAL A 4 3.23 -10.43 -6.89
C VAL A 4 2.53 -11.61 -6.22
N GLU A 5 2.54 -12.77 -6.86
CA GLU A 5 1.66 -13.91 -6.53
C GLU A 5 2.42 -15.16 -6.07
N SER A 6 3.74 -15.07 -6.00
CA SER A 6 4.63 -16.17 -5.60
C SER A 6 5.80 -15.67 -4.77
N ASN A 7 6.39 -16.57 -3.98
CA ASN A 7 7.57 -16.24 -3.17
C ASN A 7 8.74 -15.72 -4.01
N ASN A 8 8.98 -16.29 -5.19
CA ASN A 8 10.05 -15.83 -6.08
C ASN A 8 9.81 -14.40 -6.59
N GLN A 9 8.56 -14.07 -6.93
CA GLN A 9 8.19 -12.70 -7.31
C GLN A 9 8.29 -11.75 -6.11
N PHE A 10 7.93 -12.23 -4.91
CA PHE A 10 8.03 -11.44 -3.69
C PHE A 10 9.50 -11.09 -3.37
N ASP A 11 10.41 -12.05 -3.50
CA ASP A 11 11.84 -11.80 -3.27
C ASP A 11 12.42 -10.81 -4.30
N ALA A 12 12.00 -10.93 -5.57
CA ALA A 12 12.37 -9.96 -6.60
C ALA A 12 11.82 -8.56 -6.30
N PHE A 13 10.54 -8.46 -5.95
CA PHE A 13 9.92 -7.22 -5.49
C PHE A 13 10.67 -6.62 -4.29
N LEU A 14 11.03 -7.43 -3.30
CA LEU A 14 11.68 -6.96 -2.08
C LEU A 14 13.04 -6.32 -2.38
N SER A 15 13.77 -6.86 -3.36
CA SER A 15 15.03 -6.26 -3.81
C SER A 15 14.85 -4.84 -4.35
N GLU A 16 13.80 -4.61 -5.16
CA GLU A 16 13.46 -3.28 -5.71
C GLU A 16 12.91 -2.34 -4.62
N PHE A 17 12.01 -2.85 -3.77
CA PHE A 17 11.40 -2.11 -2.67
C PHE A 17 12.41 -1.66 -1.60
N SER A 18 13.46 -2.45 -1.37
CA SER A 18 14.46 -2.16 -0.33
C SER A 18 15.35 -0.96 -0.67
N VAL A 19 15.47 -0.60 -1.95
CA VAL A 19 16.36 0.48 -2.42
C VAL A 19 15.61 1.73 -2.90
N SER A 20 14.28 1.66 -3.06
CA SER A 20 13.45 2.77 -3.51
C SER A 20 12.57 3.32 -2.39
N ASP A 21 12.39 4.64 -2.37
CA ASP A 21 11.24 5.23 -1.68
C ASP A 21 9.95 4.82 -2.40
N SER A 22 8.83 4.81 -1.67
CA SER A 22 7.59 4.26 -2.22
C SER A 22 6.34 4.92 -1.66
N ILE A 23 5.24 4.85 -2.42
CA ILE A 23 3.89 5.19 -1.98
C ILE A 23 3.16 3.87 -1.69
N ILE A 24 2.52 3.77 -0.53
CA ILE A 24 1.85 2.55 -0.06
C ILE A 24 0.40 2.87 0.27
N VAL A 25 -0.50 2.07 -0.31
CA VAL A 25 -1.95 2.18 -0.09
C VAL A 25 -2.49 0.79 0.27
N PRO A 26 -2.98 0.59 1.51
CA PRO A 26 -3.67 -0.64 1.88
C PRO A 26 -5.08 -0.65 1.28
N ILE A 27 -5.48 -1.79 0.72
CA ILE A 27 -6.83 -2.03 0.21
C ILE A 27 -7.44 -3.14 1.06
N PHE A 28 -8.55 -2.83 1.72
CA PHE A 28 -9.23 -3.76 2.62
C PHE A 28 -10.32 -4.54 1.90
N THR A 29 -10.72 -5.68 2.47
CA THR A 29 -11.78 -6.54 1.92
C THR A 29 -13.17 -5.87 1.96
N ASP A 30 -13.41 -5.02 2.96
CA ASP A 30 -14.70 -4.35 3.14
C ASP A 30 -14.53 -2.84 3.32
N ASN A 31 -15.07 -2.02 2.43
CA ASN A 31 -14.92 -0.56 2.54
C ASN A 31 -15.75 0.09 3.68
N SER A 32 -16.67 -0.65 4.30
CA SER A 32 -17.56 -0.17 5.35
C SER A 32 -17.07 -0.49 6.77
N LEU A 33 -16.16 -1.46 6.91
CA LEU A 33 -15.60 -1.87 8.20
C LEU A 33 -14.38 -1.03 8.58
N HIS A 34 -14.32 -0.62 9.85
CA HIS A 34 -13.13 0.01 10.42
C HIS A 34 -11.91 -0.92 10.27
N SER A 35 -10.76 -0.39 9.88
CA SER A 35 -9.54 -1.15 9.53
C SER A 35 -9.08 -2.16 10.59
N LEU A 36 -9.27 -1.88 11.88
CA LEU A 36 -9.00 -2.83 12.98
C LEU A 36 -9.83 -4.13 12.93
N ASN A 37 -11.03 -4.08 12.37
CA ASN A 37 -11.94 -5.22 12.25
C ASN A 37 -12.02 -5.74 10.81
N ASN A 38 -11.04 -5.35 9.99
CA ASN A 38 -11.03 -5.59 8.56
C ASN A 38 -9.80 -6.39 8.17
N LYS A 39 -9.87 -7.06 7.02
CA LYS A 39 -8.74 -7.82 6.48
C LYS A 39 -8.11 -7.04 5.33
N LEU A 40 -6.80 -7.14 5.23
CA LEU A 40 -6.06 -6.62 4.08
C LEU A 40 -6.35 -7.53 2.89
N SER A 41 -6.99 -7.00 1.86
CA SER A 41 -7.21 -7.73 0.61
C SER A 41 -5.98 -7.65 -0.28
N LEU A 42 -5.53 -6.42 -0.55
CA LEU A 42 -4.39 -6.13 -1.42
C LEU A 42 -3.55 -5.00 -0.80
N LEU A 43 -2.25 -5.00 -1.09
CA LEU A 43 -1.38 -3.86 -0.81
C LEU A 43 -0.86 -3.31 -2.14
N TYR A 44 -1.23 -2.07 -2.45
CA TYR A 44 -0.68 -1.36 -3.60
C TYR A 44 0.59 -0.62 -3.18
N ILE A 45 1.64 -0.76 -3.99
CA ILE A 45 2.93 -0.14 -3.77
C ILE A 45 3.41 0.45 -5.08
N HIS A 46 3.75 1.74 -5.06
CA HIS A 46 4.40 2.43 -6.16
C HIS A 46 5.82 2.81 -5.73
N THR A 47 6.84 2.21 -6.34
CA THR A 47 8.24 2.63 -6.14
C THR A 47 8.52 3.88 -6.96
N LEU A 48 9.27 4.82 -6.39
CA LEU A 48 9.62 6.08 -7.06
C LEU A 48 10.82 5.91 -8.00
N HIS A 49 11.80 5.06 -7.68
CA HIS A 49 13.00 4.87 -8.50
C HIS A 49 13.55 3.43 -8.42
N PRO A 50 13.38 2.59 -9.47
CA PRO A 50 12.64 2.88 -10.70
C PRO A 50 11.13 3.06 -10.44
N GLU A 51 10.47 3.83 -11.28
CA GLU A 51 9.01 3.99 -11.23
C GLU A 51 8.34 2.67 -11.60
N LYS A 52 7.65 2.05 -10.64
CA LYS A 52 6.99 0.76 -10.85
C LYS A 52 5.87 0.51 -9.86
N ASP A 53 4.76 0.01 -10.39
CA ASP A 53 3.61 -0.39 -9.59
C ASP A 53 3.62 -1.88 -9.28
N PHE A 54 3.34 -2.20 -8.03
CA PHE A 54 3.19 -3.55 -7.50
C PHE A 54 1.83 -3.71 -6.80
N ILE A 55 1.25 -4.89 -6.96
CA ILE A 55 0.07 -5.33 -6.21
C ILE A 55 0.46 -6.62 -5.48
N LEU A 56 0.34 -6.61 -4.16
CA LEU A 56 0.56 -7.77 -3.30
C LEU A 56 -0.80 -8.24 -2.77
N PRO A 57 -1.36 -9.35 -3.28
CA PRO A 57 -2.61 -9.92 -2.80
C PRO A 57 -2.41 -10.74 -1.53
N PHE A 58 -3.34 -10.61 -0.58
CA PHE A 58 -3.35 -11.35 0.70
C PHE A 58 -4.71 -12.01 0.99
N ASP A 59 -5.81 -11.41 0.53
CA ASP A 59 -7.17 -11.97 0.67
C ASP A 59 -8.06 -11.46 -0.49
N HIS A 60 -7.76 -11.89 -1.71
CA HIS A 60 -8.54 -11.57 -2.92
C HIS A 60 -8.88 -12.83 -3.71
N SER A 61 -10.13 -12.95 -4.18
CA SER A 61 -10.62 -14.18 -4.86
C SER A 61 -10.06 -14.38 -6.26
N GLU A 62 -9.63 -13.30 -6.92
CA GLU A 62 -9.13 -13.32 -8.30
C GLU A 62 -7.59 -13.35 -8.40
N ALA A 63 -6.88 -13.61 -7.29
CA ALA A 63 -5.42 -13.63 -7.26
C ALA A 63 -4.90 -14.80 -6.40
N LEU A 64 -3.67 -15.22 -6.67
CA LEU A 64 -2.95 -16.15 -5.78
C LEU A 64 -2.40 -15.36 -4.59
N ASN A 65 -3.03 -15.54 -3.43
CA ASN A 65 -2.69 -14.80 -2.23
C ASN A 65 -1.33 -15.19 -1.66
N LEU A 66 -0.55 -14.18 -1.27
CA LEU A 66 0.67 -14.31 -0.50
C LEU A 66 0.35 -14.64 0.96
N ASP A 67 1.31 -15.28 1.64
CA ASP A 67 1.23 -15.43 3.10
C ASP A 67 1.34 -14.05 3.77
N ILE A 68 0.37 -13.72 4.63
CA ILE A 68 0.34 -12.48 5.41
C ILE A 68 1.60 -12.27 6.26
N GLN A 69 2.29 -13.36 6.64
CA GLN A 69 3.55 -13.29 7.38
C GLN A 69 4.65 -12.56 6.59
N LEU A 70 4.58 -12.54 5.25
CA LEU A 70 5.54 -11.83 4.40
C LEU A 70 5.50 -10.30 4.59
N LEU A 71 4.39 -9.73 5.08
CA LEU A 71 4.32 -8.32 5.43
C LEU A 71 5.38 -7.91 6.45
N SER A 72 5.77 -8.84 7.32
CA SER A 72 6.79 -8.60 8.33
C SER A 72 8.17 -8.28 7.74
N LYS A 73 8.46 -8.74 6.50
CA LYS A 73 9.71 -8.42 5.78
C LYS A 73 9.75 -6.98 5.27
N LEU A 74 8.58 -6.35 5.04
CA LEU A 74 8.53 -4.96 4.54
C LEU A 74 9.11 -3.95 5.54
N LYS A 75 9.10 -4.28 6.83
CA LYS A 75 9.67 -3.44 7.91
C LYS A 75 11.19 -3.29 7.84
N GLU A 76 11.87 -4.16 7.09
CA GLU A 76 13.33 -4.21 6.96
C GLU A 76 13.87 -3.12 6.02
N SER A 77 13.04 -2.62 5.10
CA SER A 77 13.40 -1.47 4.29
C SER A 77 13.55 -0.24 5.17
N GLU A 78 14.68 0.46 5.06
CA GLU A 78 14.93 1.74 5.74
C GLU A 78 14.54 2.95 4.87
N ARG A 79 14.06 2.72 3.63
CA ARG A 79 13.58 3.76 2.72
C ARG A 79 12.31 4.44 3.23
N ILE A 80 11.97 5.60 2.65
CA ILE A 80 10.78 6.37 3.02
C ILE A 80 9.54 5.75 2.37
N LYS A 81 8.47 5.61 3.16
CA LYS A 81 7.17 5.14 2.68
C LYS A 81 6.15 6.26 2.85
N TYR A 82 5.59 6.73 1.77
CA TYR A 82 4.53 7.72 1.79
C TYR A 82 3.17 7.01 1.79
N THR A 83 2.20 7.57 2.50
CA THR A 83 0.83 7.05 2.49
C THR A 83 -0.17 8.18 2.69
N LEU A 84 -1.41 7.96 2.23
CA LEU A 84 -2.52 8.88 2.39
C LEU A 84 -3.28 8.66 3.71
N ARG A 85 -3.15 7.47 4.31
CA ARG A 85 -3.89 7.06 5.51
C ARG A 85 -3.01 6.26 6.45
N LYS A 86 -2.14 6.95 7.20
CA LYS A 86 -1.15 6.28 8.07
C LYS A 86 -1.78 5.45 9.18
N LYS A 87 -2.91 5.90 9.74
CA LYS A 87 -3.60 5.16 10.81
C LYS A 87 -4.04 3.77 10.34
N GLU A 88 -4.74 3.69 9.21
CA GLU A 88 -5.21 2.43 8.61
C GLU A 88 -4.04 1.51 8.24
N LEU A 89 -2.99 2.07 7.63
CA LEU A 89 -1.79 1.32 7.26
C LEU A 89 -1.07 0.77 8.50
N SER A 90 -0.93 1.56 9.56
CA SER A 90 -0.19 1.17 10.77
C SER A 90 -0.82 0.01 11.54
N HIS A 91 -2.15 -0.17 11.41
CA HIS A 91 -2.84 -1.29 12.04
C HIS A 91 -2.66 -2.61 11.30
N THR A 92 -2.27 -2.57 10.03
CA THR A 92 -2.32 -3.74 9.14
C THR A 92 -0.97 -4.12 8.56
N VAL A 93 -0.10 -3.15 8.29
CA VAL A 93 1.23 -3.38 7.71
C VAL A 93 2.30 -2.83 8.65
N PRO A 94 3.17 -3.68 9.21
CA PRO A 94 4.25 -3.23 10.07
C PRO A 94 5.34 -2.55 9.22
N LEU A 95 5.35 -1.21 9.18
CA LEU A 95 6.31 -0.43 8.41
C LEU A 95 7.07 0.58 9.28
N LYS A 96 8.33 0.81 8.92
CA LYS A 96 9.15 1.92 9.42
C LYS A 96 9.21 3.07 8.42
N ASN A 97 9.55 4.26 8.89
CA ASN A 97 9.80 5.46 8.09
C ASN A 97 8.59 5.85 7.21
N VAL A 98 7.39 5.80 7.83
CA VAL A 98 6.12 6.12 7.17
C VAL A 98 5.74 7.60 7.35
N ILE A 99 5.58 8.29 6.23
CA ILE A 99 5.15 9.69 6.13
C ILE A 99 3.68 9.74 5.67
N ASP A 100 2.85 10.44 6.43
CA ASP A 100 1.46 10.71 6.07
C ASP A 100 1.40 12.00 5.25
N ILE A 101 1.16 11.87 3.94
CA ILE A 101 1.12 12.99 3.00
C ILE A 101 -0.10 13.88 3.29
N THR A 102 -1.23 13.27 3.64
CA THR A 102 -2.48 13.97 3.93
C THR A 102 -2.31 14.86 5.16
N LEU A 103 -1.66 14.35 6.21
CA LEU A 103 -1.35 15.12 7.41
C LEU A 103 -0.39 16.28 7.10
N ILE A 104 0.69 16.04 6.34
CA ILE A 104 1.62 17.10 5.95
C ILE A 104 0.87 18.20 5.17
N HIS A 105 0.04 17.82 4.20
CA HIS A 105 -0.74 18.77 3.43
C HIS A 105 -1.67 19.60 4.32
N TYR A 106 -2.39 18.95 5.23
CA TYR A 106 -3.28 19.63 6.18
C TYR A 106 -2.52 20.65 7.03
N LEU A 107 -1.36 20.28 7.59
CA LEU A 107 -0.54 21.18 8.40
C LEU A 107 0.02 22.37 7.61
N GLN A 108 0.25 22.21 6.31
CA GLN A 108 0.79 23.27 5.45
C GLN A 108 -0.28 24.22 4.92
N ASN A 109 -1.47 23.70 4.61
CA ASN A 109 -2.48 24.43 3.85
C ASN A 109 -3.75 24.75 4.68
N ASN A 110 -3.87 24.19 5.88
CA ASN A 110 -5.08 24.24 6.72
C ASN A 110 -6.34 23.75 5.98
N SER A 111 -6.17 22.84 5.04
CA SER A 111 -7.22 22.23 4.24
C SER A 111 -6.92 20.75 4.07
N ASP A 112 -7.97 19.94 3.95
CA ASP A 112 -7.78 18.54 3.59
C ASP A 112 -7.16 18.44 2.20
N LEU A 113 -6.31 17.42 2.01
CA LEU A 113 -5.79 17.11 0.69
C LEU A 113 -6.97 16.68 -0.18
N GLU A 114 -7.37 17.55 -1.11
CA GLU A 114 -8.28 17.16 -2.18
C GLU A 114 -7.55 16.17 -3.06
N ILE A 115 -7.66 14.90 -2.72
CA ILE A 115 -7.36 13.83 -3.65
C ILE A 115 -8.53 13.86 -4.62
N GLY A 116 -8.42 14.76 -5.61
CA GLY A 116 -9.38 14.87 -6.68
C GLY A 116 -9.62 13.50 -7.29
N SER A 117 -10.68 13.38 -8.07
CA SER A 117 -11.04 12.20 -8.85
C SER A 117 -10.00 11.76 -9.90
N SER A 118 -8.71 11.99 -9.65
CA SER A 118 -7.56 11.33 -10.25
C SER A 118 -7.85 9.84 -10.37
N ASP A 119 -7.72 9.38 -11.59
CA ASP A 119 -8.10 8.05 -12.05
C ASP A 119 -7.51 6.94 -11.20
N ILE A 120 -6.45 7.15 -10.42
CA ILE A 120 -5.81 6.13 -9.59
C ILE A 120 -6.75 5.66 -8.46
N ILE A 121 -7.29 6.55 -7.63
CA ILE A 121 -8.20 6.15 -6.53
C ILE A 121 -9.54 5.66 -7.08
N LYS A 122 -10.07 6.30 -8.13
CA LYS A 122 -11.30 5.85 -8.79
C LYS A 122 -11.11 4.50 -9.49
N PHE A 123 -9.97 4.25 -10.13
CA PHE A 123 -9.58 2.96 -10.71
C PHE A 123 -9.51 1.90 -9.62
N PHE A 124 -8.91 2.19 -8.47
CA PHE A 124 -8.87 1.24 -7.36
C PHE A 124 -10.24 0.99 -6.71
N GLN A 125 -11.10 2.00 -6.66
CA GLN A 125 -12.45 1.85 -6.10
C GLN A 125 -13.45 1.19 -7.07
N HIS A 126 -13.30 1.33 -8.39
CA HIS A 126 -14.24 0.80 -9.40
C HIS A 126 -13.74 -0.43 -10.17
N LYS A 127 -12.45 -0.79 -10.09
CA LYS A 127 -11.92 -1.97 -10.79
C LYS A 127 -12.07 -3.26 -9.99
N TYR A 128 -12.20 -3.15 -8.67
CA TYR A 128 -12.29 -4.28 -7.75
C TYR A 128 -13.68 -4.41 -7.10
N TYR A 129 -14.68 -3.70 -7.65
CA TYR A 129 -16.11 -3.82 -7.33
C TYR A 129 -16.94 -3.77 -8.61
#